data_AF-A0A0L6JS66-F1
#
_entry.id   AF-A0A0L6JS66-F1
#
_cell.length_a   1.000
_cell.length_b   1.000
_cell.length_c   1.000
_cell.angle_alpha   90.00
_cell.angle_beta   90.00
_cell.angle_gamma   90.00
#
_symmetry.space_group_name_H-M   'P 1'
#
loop_
_entity.id
_entity.type
_entity.pdbx_description
1 polymer ?
#
loop_
_entity_poly.entity_id
_entity_poly.type
_entity_poly.pdbx_seq_one_letter_code
_entity_poly.pdbx_strand_id
1 'polypeptide(L)' 'MVSVQRLTKSFGTNKAVDEVSFEIKKGEVFGLLGENGPAKQQH' A
#
# COMPACT_ATOMS: atom_id res chain seq x y z
N MET A 1 -4.98 1.93 -19.06
CA MET A 1 -5.80 1.65 -17.87
C MET A 1 -5.19 0.43 -17.21
N VAL A 2 -4.89 0.53 -15.93
CA VAL A 2 -4.32 -0.58 -15.15
C VAL A 2 -5.33 -0.94 -14.09
N SER A 3 -5.66 -2.23 -13.95
CA SER A 3 -6.55 -2.73 -12.91
C SER A 3 -5.75 -3.64 -11.99
N VAL A 4 -5.87 -3.41 -10.69
CA VAL A 4 -5.21 -4.18 -9.63
C VAL A 4 -6.31 -4.79 -8.78
N GLN A 5 -6.23 -6.09 -8.54
CA GLN A 5 -7.20 -6.81 -7.73
C GLN A 5 -6.53 -7.53 -6.58
N ARG A 6 -7.15 -7.44 -5.40
CA ARG A 6 -6.78 -8.12 -4.15
C ARG A 6 -5.27 -8.01 -3.85
N LEU A 7 -4.72 -6.81 -3.99
CA LEU A 7 -3.33 -6.53 -3.66
C LEU A 7 -3.14 -6.66 -2.16
N THR A 8 -2.21 -7.52 -1.76
CA THR A 8 -1.74 -7.66 -0.38
C THR A 8 -0.24 -7.43 -0.36
N LYS A 9 0.22 -6.59 0.58
CA LYS A 9 1.64 -6.31 0.80
C LYS A 9 1.94 -6.39 2.29
N SER A 10 2.99 -7.13 2.63
CA SER A 10 3.42 -7.33 4.01
C SER A 10 4.90 -7.02 4.19
N PHE A 11 5.24 -6.54 5.37
CA PHE A 11 6.60 -6.29 5.85
C PHE A 11 6.77 -7.01 7.19
N GLY A 12 7.48 -8.14 7.18
CA GLY A 12 7.53 -9.04 8.32
C GLY A 12 6.13 -9.57 8.65
N THR A 13 5.69 -9.39 9.90
CA THR A 13 4.35 -9.79 10.37
C THR A 13 3.28 -8.74 10.14
N ASN A 14 3.64 -7.52 9.73
CA ASN A 14 2.69 -6.44 9.48
C ASN A 14 2.18 -6.49 8.04
N LYS A 15 0.86 -6.48 7.85
CA LYS A 15 0.23 -6.27 6.54
C LYS A 15 0.03 -4.77 6.31
N ALA A 16 0.86 -4.19 5.45
CA ALA A 16 0.75 -2.78 5.05
C ALA A 16 -0.39 -2.54 4.04
N VAL A 17 -0.75 -3.55 3.25
CA VAL A 17 -1.90 -3.53 2.34
C VAL A 17 -2.58 -4.88 2.46
N ASP A 18 -3.90 -4.93 2.64
CA ASP A 18 -4.66 -6.18 2.76
C ASP A 18 -5.85 -6.18 1.79
N GLU A 19 -5.77 -7.04 0.77
CA GLU A 19 -6.81 -7.29 -0.24
C GLU A 19 -7.39 -6.04 -0.95
N VAL A 20 -6.56 -5.03 -1.21
CA VAL A 20 -7.02 -3.79 -1.86
C VAL A 20 -7.16 -3.96 -3.36
N SER A 21 -8.27 -3.48 -3.94
CA SER A 21 -8.51 -3.48 -5.39
C SER A 21 -8.77 -2.06 -5.89
N PHE A 22 -8.15 -1.66 -6.99
CA PHE A 22 -8.28 -0.32 -7.57
C PHE A 22 -7.92 -0.28 -9.06
N GLU A 23 -8.35 0.78 -9.74
CA GLU A 23 -8.06 1.03 -11.14
C GLU A 23 -7.35 2.37 -11.30
N ILE A 24 -6.32 2.41 -12.16
CA ILE A 24 -5.60 3.62 -12.53
C ILE A 24 -5.89 3.94 -13.99
N LYS A 25 -6.49 5.11 -14.24
CA LYS A 25 -6.71 5.61 -15.60
C LYS A 25 -5.44 6.27 -16.14
N LYS A 26 -5.38 6.43 -17.46
CA LYS A 26 -4.22 7.06 -18.11
C LYS A 26 -4.11 8.51 -17.64
N GLY A 27 -2.94 8.90 -17.13
CA GLY A 27 -2.68 10.26 -16.64
C GLY A 27 -2.97 10.46 -15.15
N GLU A 28 -3.45 9.44 -14.44
CA GLU A 28 -3.62 9.48 -12.98
C GLU A 28 -2.35 8.99 -12.26
N VAL A 29 -2.03 9.62 -11.13
CA VAL A 29 -0.98 9.18 -10.21
C VAL A 29 -1.64 8.59 -8.98
N PHE A 30 -1.23 7.37 -8.62
CA PHE A 30 -1.76 6.66 -7.47
C PHE A 30 -0.65 6.42 -6.44
N GLY A 31 -0.87 6.84 -5.20
CA GLY A 31 0.05 6.66 -4.09
C GLY A 31 -0.61 5.86 -2.97
N LEU A 32 0.07 4.81 -2.49
CA LEU A 32 -0.33 4.07 -1.29
C LEU A 32 0.35 4.71 -0.09
N LEU A 33 -0.44 5.33 0.79
CA LEU A 33 0.01 5.85 2.08
C LEU A 33 -0.34 4.83 3.16
N GLY A 34 0.67 4.16 3.71
CA GLY A 34 0.51 3.31 4.89
C GLY A 34 0.60 4.15 6.16
N GLU A 35 -0.01 3.67 7.24
CA GLU A 35 0.31 4.15 8.59
C GLU A 35 1.81 3.93 8.83
N ASN A 36 2.54 5.03 9.03
CA ASN A 36 3.92 4.96 9.49
C ASN A 36 3.86 4.41 10.93
N GLY A 37 4.07 3.10 11.10
CA GLY A 37 4.52 2.59 12.39
C GLY A 37 5.72 3.42 12.87
N PRO A 38 5.84 3.73 14.17
CA PRO A 38 6.76 4.76 14.65
C PRO A 38 8.18 4.47 14.20
N ALA A 39 8.62 5.18 13.15
CA ALA A 39 10.00 5.24 12.73
C ALA A 39 10.74 6.15 13.72
N LYS A 40 10.91 5.68 14.95
CA LYS A 40 11.89 6.27 15.86
C LYS A 40 12.56 5.17 16.67
N GLN A 41 13.77 4.90 16.22
CA GLN A 41 14.87 4.26 16.94
C GLN A 41 14.72 4.39 18.47
N GLN A 42 14.93 3.26 19.14
CA GLN A 42 15.21 3.16 20.57
C GLN A 42 16.29 4.19 20.96
N HIS A 43 15.94 5.08 21.89
CA HIS A 43 16.83 5.61 22.90
C HIS A 43 16.08 5.60 24.23
#